data_AF-A0A0Q0GSI9-F1
#
_entry.id   AF-A0A0Q0GSI9-F1
#
_cell.length_a   1.000
_cell.length_b   1.000
_cell.length_c   1.000
_cell.angle_alpha   90.00
_cell.angle_beta   90.00
_cell.angle_gamma   90.00
#
_symmetry.space_group_name_H-M   'P 1'
#
loop_
_entity.id
_entity.type
_entity.pdbx_description
1 polymer ?
#
loop_
_entity_poly.entity_id
_entity_poly.type
_entity_poly.pdbx_seq_one_letter_code
_entity_poly.pdbx_strand_id
1 'polypeptide(L)'
;LARKSVGDNQASALTREAVDEARKLIGRKHKLYRGNVVFYLTGKDEQQLESRSMELANAMLSAGMEPVYPRDEVAPLSSYLRWLPASFDVNKKHALDWYTQMMLAQHVANLSPIWGRASGTGNPGITLFNRGGAPLTFDPFNKLDRQMNAHLLLFGPTGSGKSATANNLLMQLIAIYRPRLFIIEAGNSFGLLGDFAQKLGLTVNRLKLAPGSGVSLAPFTDAIRLVSTPDKVTILDADDIEGSDEHLQTMPEQGEEERDVLGEMEIV
;
A
#
# COMPACT_ATOMS: atom_id res chain seq x y z
N LEU A 1 36.87 16.36 1.71
CA LEU A 1 36.05 16.54 2.92
C LEU A 1 36.31 15.43 3.92
N ALA A 2 36.02 14.14 3.63
CA ALA A 2 36.33 13.03 4.55
C ALA A 2 37.79 12.97 5.07
N ARG A 3 38.80 13.11 4.20
CA ARG A 3 40.23 13.12 4.60
C ARG A 3 40.65 14.33 5.45
N LYS A 4 39.83 15.39 5.50
CA LYS A 4 40.06 16.61 6.30
C LYS A 4 39.30 16.60 7.64
N SER A 5 38.37 15.67 7.83
CA SER A 5 37.63 15.46 9.07
C SER A 5 38.39 14.46 9.95
N VAL A 6 39.46 14.93 10.60
CA VAL A 6 40.44 14.09 11.34
C VAL A 6 40.15 14.02 12.85
N GLY A 7 39.08 14.67 13.33
CA GLY A 7 38.70 14.61 14.74
C GLY A 7 37.90 13.36 15.13
N ASP A 8 37.99 12.97 16.40
CA ASP A 8 37.12 11.96 17.06
C ASP A 8 35.85 12.58 17.66
N ASN A 9 35.55 13.84 17.32
CA ASN A 9 34.31 14.47 17.74
C ASN A 9 33.12 14.00 16.88
N GLN A 10 31.93 14.05 17.47
CA GLN A 10 30.67 13.62 16.84
C GLN A 10 30.41 14.31 15.49
N ALA A 11 30.77 15.60 15.37
CA ALA A 11 30.66 16.36 14.12
C ALA A 11 31.53 15.79 12.99
N SER A 12 32.76 15.34 13.28
CA SER A 12 33.63 14.71 12.28
C SER A 12 33.11 13.33 11.87
N ALA A 13 32.52 12.57 12.79
CA ALA A 13 31.90 11.28 12.50
C ALA A 13 30.69 11.44 11.53
N LEU A 14 29.75 12.34 11.85
CA LEU A 14 28.60 12.65 11.00
C LEU A 14 29.02 13.15 9.61
N THR A 15 30.07 13.98 9.54
CA THR A 15 30.60 14.46 8.26
C THR A 15 31.16 13.33 7.41
N ARG A 16 31.82 12.32 8.01
CA ARG A 16 32.34 11.15 7.28
C ARG A 16 31.19 10.30 6.74
N GLU A 17 30.17 10.04 7.56
CA GLU A 17 28.98 9.30 7.18
C GLU A 17 28.23 9.98 6.01
N ALA A 18 28.00 11.29 6.09
CA ALA A 18 27.37 12.06 5.02
C ALA A 18 28.18 12.02 3.71
N VAL A 19 29.52 12.04 3.79
CA VAL A 19 30.39 11.94 2.60
C VAL A 19 30.29 10.54 1.97
N ASP A 20 30.21 9.48 2.77
CA ASP A 20 30.07 8.12 2.25
C ASP A 20 28.69 7.87 1.65
N GLU A 21 27.63 8.42 2.23
CA GLU A 21 26.29 8.39 1.65
C GLU A 21 26.24 9.13 0.30
N ALA A 22 26.79 10.36 0.25
CA ALA A 22 26.90 11.12 -0.98
C ALA A 22 27.67 10.36 -2.08
N ARG A 23 28.75 9.66 -1.70
CA ARG A 23 29.52 8.79 -2.63
C ARG A 23 28.69 7.63 -3.15
N LYS A 24 27.89 6.96 -2.30
CA LYS A 24 26.98 5.88 -2.74
C LYS A 24 25.94 6.41 -3.73
N LEU A 25 25.35 7.57 -3.46
CA LEU A 25 24.36 8.19 -4.33
C LEU A 25 24.95 8.60 -5.68
N ILE A 26 26.14 9.20 -5.68
CA ILE A 26 26.84 9.55 -6.93
C ILE A 26 27.28 8.28 -7.69
N GLY A 27 27.79 7.26 -6.99
CA GLY A 27 28.23 5.99 -7.56
C GLY A 27 27.12 5.21 -8.24
N ARG A 28 25.88 5.32 -7.74
CA ARG A 28 24.67 4.74 -8.35
C ARG A 28 24.11 5.57 -9.51
N LYS A 29 24.83 6.59 -10.00
CA LYS A 29 24.43 7.48 -11.10
C LYS A 29 23.10 8.22 -10.85
N HIS A 30 22.78 8.55 -9.60
CA HIS A 30 21.64 9.42 -9.33
C HIS A 30 21.88 10.80 -9.97
N LYS A 31 20.88 11.30 -10.71
CA LYS A 31 20.96 12.61 -11.36
C LYS A 31 20.75 13.73 -10.34
N LEU A 32 21.58 14.77 -10.45
CA LEU A 32 21.42 16.02 -9.72
C LEU A 32 20.93 17.10 -10.68
N TYR A 33 19.96 17.89 -10.24
CA TYR A 33 19.43 19.03 -10.97
C TYR A 33 19.58 20.29 -10.13
N ARG A 34 19.82 21.44 -10.77
CA ARG A 34 19.71 22.73 -10.09
C ARG A 34 18.24 23.03 -9.87
N GLY A 35 17.87 23.32 -8.63
CA GLY A 35 16.51 23.66 -8.26
C GLY A 35 16.45 24.43 -6.95
N ASN A 36 15.26 24.87 -6.61
CA ASN A 36 14.96 25.62 -5.40
C ASN A 36 13.54 25.31 -4.95
N VAL A 37 13.28 25.48 -3.65
CA VAL A 37 11.94 25.35 -3.06
C VAL A 37 11.50 26.75 -2.66
N VAL A 38 10.34 27.18 -3.14
CA VAL A 38 9.82 28.53 -2.94
C VAL A 38 8.46 28.46 -2.26
N PHE A 39 8.29 29.27 -1.22
CA PHE A 39 7.05 29.38 -0.48
C PHE A 39 6.47 30.77 -0.68
N TYR A 40 5.22 30.84 -1.13
CA TYR A 40 4.46 32.08 -1.20
C TYR A 40 3.67 32.28 0.09
N LEU A 41 3.94 33.38 0.77
CA LEU A 41 3.25 33.75 1.99
C LEU A 41 2.26 34.88 1.70
N THR A 42 1.11 34.83 2.36
CA THR A 42 0.11 35.89 2.34
C THR A 42 -0.18 36.30 3.79
N GLY A 43 -0.52 37.57 4.00
CA GLY A 43 -0.92 38.12 5.30
C GLY A 43 -1.97 39.21 5.09
N LYS A 44 -2.83 39.43 6.09
CA LYS A 44 -3.84 40.50 6.06
C LYS A 44 -3.22 41.90 6.17
N ASP A 45 -2.10 41.99 6.87
CA ASP A 45 -1.31 43.18 7.11
C ASP A 45 0.18 42.79 7.18
N GLU A 46 1.04 43.80 7.27
CA GLU A 46 2.49 43.63 7.32
C GLU A 46 2.94 42.85 8.56
N GLN A 47 2.29 43.09 9.71
CA GLN A 47 2.62 42.43 10.97
C GLN A 47 2.35 40.92 10.92
N GLN A 48 1.22 40.51 10.33
CA GLN A 48 0.90 39.10 10.11
C GLN A 48 1.85 38.45 9.10
N LEU A 49 2.25 39.18 8.05
CA LEU A 49 3.19 38.65 7.07
C LEU A 49 4.56 38.39 7.72
N GLU A 50 5.05 39.32 8.54
CA GLU A 50 6.30 39.17 9.29
C GLU A 50 6.26 37.96 10.24
N SER A 51 5.17 37.81 11.02
CA SER A 51 4.96 36.64 11.89
C SER A 51 5.01 35.33 11.11
N ARG A 52 4.30 35.24 9.98
CA ARG A 52 4.28 34.04 9.12
C ARG A 52 5.64 33.76 8.48
N SER A 53 6.38 34.80 8.11
CA SER A 53 7.76 34.66 7.60
C SER A 53 8.69 34.11 8.67
N MET A 54 8.59 34.55 9.92
CA MET A 54 9.36 34.00 11.04
C MET A 54 8.98 32.54 11.34
N GLU A 55 7.68 32.22 11.36
CA GLU A 55 7.19 30.85 11.54
C GLU A 55 7.73 29.91 10.46
N LEU A 56 7.67 30.33 9.19
CA LEU A 56 8.22 29.55 8.08
C LEU A 56 9.73 29.37 8.21
N ALA A 57 10.46 30.44 8.51
CA ALA A 57 11.92 30.37 8.69
C ALA A 57 12.31 29.39 9.80
N ASN A 58 11.59 29.42 10.92
CA ASN A 58 11.81 28.49 12.04
C ASN A 58 11.49 27.04 11.65
N ALA A 59 10.41 26.81 10.89
CA ALA A 59 10.06 25.49 10.39
C ALA A 59 11.13 24.94 9.42
N MET A 60 11.65 25.80 8.53
CA MET A 60 12.71 25.44 7.60
C MET A 60 14.01 25.10 8.33
N LEU A 61 14.45 25.93 9.28
CA LEU A 61 15.64 25.67 10.09
C LEU A 61 15.52 24.37 10.89
N SER A 62 14.34 24.09 11.45
CA SER A 62 14.06 22.83 12.16
C SER A 62 14.14 21.60 11.25
N ALA A 63 13.87 21.78 9.95
CA ALA A 63 14.02 20.76 8.91
C ALA A 63 15.42 20.72 8.29
N GLY A 64 16.39 21.49 8.81
CA GLY A 64 17.75 21.58 8.27
C GLY A 64 17.85 22.35 6.94
N MET A 65 16.85 23.16 6.60
CA MET A 65 16.84 24.02 5.42
C MET A 65 17.10 25.47 5.83
N GLU A 66 18.10 26.10 5.21
CA GLU A 66 18.41 27.51 5.46
C GLU A 66 17.59 28.41 4.50
N PRO A 67 16.66 29.24 5.00
CA PRO A 67 15.91 30.18 4.17
C PRO A 67 16.79 31.35 3.75
N VAL A 68 16.50 31.92 2.58
CA VAL A 68 17.03 33.25 2.20
C VAL A 68 16.24 34.31 2.97
N TYR A 69 16.91 35.09 3.81
CA TYR A 69 16.25 36.17 4.54
C TYR A 69 15.99 37.37 3.62
N PRO A 70 14.93 38.17 3.85
CA PRO A 70 14.65 39.36 3.05
C PRO A 70 15.80 40.36 2.95
N ARG A 71 16.67 40.43 3.97
CA ARG A 71 17.88 41.29 3.97
C ARG A 71 18.98 40.80 3.01
N ASP A 72 18.96 39.53 2.65
CA ASP A 72 19.96 38.88 1.78
C ASP A 72 19.47 38.85 0.31
N GLU A 73 18.32 39.49 0.03
CA GLU A 73 17.79 39.71 -1.31
C GLU A 73 18.52 40.85 -2.02
N VAL A 74 18.81 40.67 -3.31
CA VAL A 74 19.46 41.70 -4.14
C VAL A 74 18.59 42.95 -4.31
N ALA A 75 17.26 42.76 -4.34
CA ALA A 75 16.29 43.84 -4.46
C ALA A 75 14.95 43.41 -3.87
N PRO A 76 14.13 44.36 -3.35
CA PRO A 76 12.77 44.07 -2.90
C PRO A 76 11.97 43.31 -3.97
N LEU A 77 11.24 42.27 -3.57
CA LEU A 77 10.37 41.44 -4.42
C LEU A 77 11.06 40.69 -5.58
N SER A 78 12.41 40.68 -5.64
CA SER A 78 13.17 40.01 -6.70
C SER A 78 12.85 38.51 -6.79
N SER A 79 12.94 37.79 -5.67
CA SER A 79 12.57 36.36 -5.60
C SER A 79 11.10 36.11 -5.86
N TYR A 80 10.20 37.01 -5.40
CA TYR A 80 8.77 36.87 -5.65
C TYR A 80 8.47 36.87 -7.15
N LEU A 81 9.00 37.83 -7.90
CA LEU A 81 8.78 37.95 -9.34
C LEU A 81 9.49 36.86 -10.15
N ARG A 82 10.72 36.49 -9.75
CA ARG A 82 11.50 35.47 -10.45
C ARG A 82 10.82 34.11 -10.46
N TRP A 83 10.26 33.72 -9.32
CA TRP A 83 9.77 32.37 -9.11
C TRP A 83 8.29 32.22 -9.41
N LEU A 84 7.64 33.26 -9.94
CA LEU A 84 6.23 33.20 -10.33
C LEU A 84 6.01 31.99 -11.27
N PRO A 85 4.86 31.31 -11.15
CA PRO A 85 4.51 30.24 -12.07
C PRO A 85 4.66 30.69 -13.53
N ALA A 86 5.30 29.86 -14.35
CA ALA A 86 5.59 30.15 -15.77
C ALA A 86 6.48 31.39 -16.05
N SER A 87 7.19 31.93 -15.06
CA SER A 87 8.12 33.07 -15.21
C SER A 87 9.57 32.66 -15.58
N PHE A 88 9.81 31.36 -15.80
CA PHE A 88 11.13 30.83 -16.14
C PHE A 88 11.45 30.98 -17.63
N ASP A 89 12.52 31.70 -17.95
CA ASP A 89 13.04 31.85 -19.31
C ASP A 89 14.41 31.17 -19.42
N VAL A 90 14.44 30.07 -20.17
CA VAL A 90 15.64 29.24 -20.38
C VAL A 90 16.75 29.98 -21.13
N ASN A 91 16.43 31.05 -21.86
CA ASN A 91 17.40 31.79 -22.66
C ASN A 91 18.16 32.84 -21.84
N LYS A 92 17.77 33.08 -20.57
CA LYS A 92 18.48 34.02 -19.70
C LYS A 92 19.77 33.41 -19.17
N LYS A 93 20.88 34.14 -19.36
CA LYS A 93 22.25 33.75 -18.98
C LYS A 93 22.39 33.26 -17.52
N HIS A 94 21.59 33.80 -16.60
CA HIS A 94 21.65 33.52 -15.17
C HIS A 94 20.36 32.87 -14.62
N ALA A 95 19.54 32.25 -15.48
CA ALA A 95 18.25 31.68 -15.09
C ALA A 95 18.36 30.64 -13.95
N LEU A 96 19.50 29.95 -13.85
CA LEU A 96 19.76 28.88 -12.88
C LEU A 96 20.95 29.19 -11.94
N ASP A 97 21.33 30.46 -11.81
CA ASP A 97 22.50 30.84 -11.00
C ASP A 97 22.13 31.42 -9.64
N TRP A 98 20.93 32.00 -9.50
CA TRP A 98 20.54 32.71 -8.28
C TRP A 98 19.67 31.82 -7.39
N TYR A 99 20.07 31.68 -6.13
CA TYR A 99 19.31 30.99 -5.08
C TYR A 99 18.89 29.55 -5.42
N THR A 100 19.65 28.87 -6.29
CA THR A 100 19.47 27.45 -6.62
C THR A 100 20.48 26.58 -5.90
N GLN A 101 20.08 25.38 -5.50
CA GLN A 101 20.97 24.34 -5.01
C GLN A 101 20.88 23.07 -5.85
N MET A 102 21.87 22.19 -5.70
CA MET A 102 21.85 20.88 -6.34
C MET A 102 20.89 19.96 -5.57
N MET A 103 19.83 19.51 -6.23
CA MET A 103 18.84 18.60 -5.69
C MET A 103 18.93 17.25 -6.39
N LEU A 104 18.81 16.16 -5.64
CA LEU A 104 18.65 14.83 -6.24
C LEU A 104 17.34 14.76 -7.01
N ALA A 105 17.33 14.04 -8.12
CA ALA A 105 16.11 13.75 -8.88
C ALA A 105 15.00 13.19 -8.00
N GLN A 106 15.35 12.40 -6.97
CA GLN A 106 14.41 11.88 -5.98
C GLN A 106 13.74 12.98 -5.15
N HIS A 107 14.46 14.02 -4.74
CA HIS A 107 13.90 15.15 -3.99
C HIS A 107 12.93 15.95 -4.86
N VAL A 108 13.33 16.22 -6.11
CA VAL A 108 12.46 16.89 -7.09
C VAL A 108 11.21 16.06 -7.36
N ALA A 109 11.36 14.74 -7.50
CA ALA A 109 10.23 13.84 -7.63
C ALA A 109 9.33 13.96 -6.40
N ASN A 110 9.82 13.71 -5.19
CA ASN A 110 9.01 13.73 -3.96
C ASN A 110 8.27 15.06 -3.71
N LEU A 111 8.82 16.19 -4.17
CA LEU A 111 8.20 17.52 -4.05
C LEU A 111 7.29 17.88 -5.23
N SER A 112 7.29 17.07 -6.29
CA SER A 112 6.48 17.32 -7.48
C SER A 112 5.00 17.29 -7.14
N PRO A 113 4.17 18.20 -7.68
CA PRO A 113 2.72 18.16 -7.50
C PRO A 113 2.05 17.01 -8.28
N ILE A 114 2.82 16.18 -8.99
CA ILE A 114 2.32 15.12 -9.88
C ILE A 114 2.01 13.81 -9.11
N TRP A 115 2.36 13.71 -7.82
CA TRP A 115 1.96 12.56 -7.02
C TRP A 115 0.47 12.61 -6.72
N GLY A 116 -0.32 11.96 -7.57
CA GLY A 116 -1.72 11.70 -7.33
C GLY A 116 -1.91 10.78 -6.11
N ARG A 117 -3.04 10.93 -5.43
CA ARG A 117 -3.46 9.97 -4.41
C ARG A 117 -3.77 8.64 -5.09
N ALA A 118 -3.48 7.51 -4.42
CA ALA A 118 -3.84 6.21 -4.96
C ALA A 118 -5.37 6.13 -5.21
N SER A 119 -5.76 5.89 -6.45
CA SER A 119 -7.14 5.69 -6.90
C SER A 119 -7.45 4.23 -7.23
N GLY A 120 -6.52 3.32 -6.90
CA GLY A 120 -6.59 1.91 -7.28
C GLY A 120 -6.23 1.71 -8.75
N THR A 121 -6.78 0.67 -9.36
CA THR A 121 -6.54 0.27 -10.75
C THR A 121 -7.51 0.94 -11.75
N GLY A 122 -8.61 1.51 -11.25
CA GLY A 122 -9.65 2.14 -12.08
C GLY A 122 -10.78 1.21 -12.50
N ASN A 123 -10.72 -0.08 -12.16
CA ASN A 123 -11.76 -1.06 -12.46
C ASN A 123 -12.82 -1.09 -11.33
N PRO A 124 -14.11 -0.78 -11.60
CA PRO A 124 -15.10 -0.54 -10.55
C PRO A 124 -15.76 -1.82 -10.00
N GLY A 125 -14.97 -2.85 -9.64
CA GLY A 125 -15.49 -4.05 -8.97
C GLY A 125 -15.78 -3.82 -7.48
N ILE A 126 -14.85 -3.14 -6.82
CA ILE A 126 -14.94 -2.67 -5.44
C ILE A 126 -14.61 -1.19 -5.47
N THR A 127 -15.47 -0.39 -4.85
CA THR A 127 -15.32 1.05 -4.68
C THR A 127 -15.21 1.40 -3.20
N LEU A 128 -14.12 2.10 -2.87
CA LEU A 128 -13.81 2.67 -1.57
C LEU A 128 -13.42 4.14 -1.76
N PHE A 129 -13.01 4.81 -0.68
CA PHE A 129 -12.48 6.17 -0.74
C PHE A 129 -11.07 6.20 -0.17
N ASN A 130 -10.16 6.86 -0.88
CA ASN A 130 -8.83 7.13 -0.33
C ASN A 130 -8.91 8.22 0.76
N ARG A 131 -7.81 8.46 1.49
CA ARG A 131 -7.73 9.49 2.55
C ARG A 131 -8.18 10.89 2.10
N GLY A 132 -8.09 11.15 0.79
CA GLY A 132 -8.49 12.40 0.19
C GLY A 132 -9.97 12.52 -0.18
N GLY A 133 -10.79 11.49 0.10
CA GLY A 133 -12.19 11.42 -0.29
C GLY A 133 -12.41 11.12 -1.78
N ALA A 134 -11.35 10.86 -2.55
CA ALA A 134 -11.51 10.46 -3.95
C ALA A 134 -11.79 8.95 -4.04
N PRO A 135 -12.55 8.49 -5.05
CA PRO A 135 -12.78 7.07 -5.28
C PRO A 135 -11.47 6.29 -5.40
N LEU A 136 -11.43 5.14 -4.74
CA LEU A 136 -10.42 4.10 -4.89
C LEU A 136 -11.14 2.87 -5.41
N THR A 137 -10.75 2.41 -6.61
CA THR A 137 -11.45 1.33 -7.31
C THR A 137 -10.49 0.24 -7.74
N PHE A 138 -10.88 -1.01 -7.51
CA PHE A 138 -10.19 -2.20 -7.99
C PHE A 138 -11.19 -3.36 -8.09
N ASP A 139 -10.89 -4.37 -8.89
CA ASP A 139 -11.77 -5.49 -9.13
C ASP A 139 -11.02 -6.83 -8.99
N PRO A 140 -11.24 -7.58 -7.90
CA PRO A 140 -10.53 -8.84 -7.68
C PRO A 140 -10.86 -9.93 -8.71
N PHE A 141 -11.95 -9.80 -9.48
CA PHE A 141 -12.33 -10.78 -10.50
C PHE A 141 -11.96 -10.32 -11.92
N ASN A 142 -11.50 -9.08 -12.09
CA ASN A 142 -11.01 -8.60 -13.38
C ASN A 142 -9.59 -9.13 -13.64
N LYS A 143 -9.36 -9.71 -14.83
CA LYS A 143 -8.05 -10.21 -15.26
C LYS A 143 -6.97 -9.12 -15.38
N LEU A 144 -7.38 -7.86 -15.53
CA LEU A 144 -6.45 -6.73 -15.55
C LEU A 144 -5.90 -6.40 -14.16
N ASP A 145 -6.62 -6.79 -13.10
CA ASP A 145 -6.25 -6.54 -11.70
C ASP A 145 -5.71 -7.80 -11.03
N ARG A 146 -6.15 -8.98 -11.48
CA ARG A 146 -5.78 -10.28 -10.91
C ARG A 146 -4.70 -10.96 -11.75
N GLN A 147 -3.51 -11.13 -11.16
CA GLN A 147 -2.43 -11.92 -11.77
C GLN A 147 -2.70 -13.43 -11.69
N MET A 148 -3.02 -13.95 -10.50
CA MET A 148 -3.29 -15.38 -10.26
C MET A 148 -4.57 -15.53 -9.40
N ASN A 149 -4.42 -15.41 -8.08
CA ASN A 149 -5.50 -15.53 -7.10
C ASN A 149 -5.82 -14.17 -6.47
N ALA A 150 -7.07 -14.02 -6.02
CA ALA A 150 -7.58 -12.79 -5.41
C ALA A 150 -7.87 -13.00 -3.92
N HIS A 151 -6.80 -13.19 -3.13
CA HIS A 151 -6.91 -13.32 -1.68
C HIS A 151 -6.98 -11.94 -1.01
N LEU A 152 -7.85 -11.81 -0.01
CA LEU A 152 -7.95 -10.63 0.84
C LEU A 152 -7.68 -11.01 2.29
N LEU A 153 -6.81 -10.23 2.93
CA LEU A 153 -6.47 -10.38 4.33
C LEU A 153 -6.87 -9.12 5.10
N LEU A 154 -7.78 -9.25 6.07
CA LEU A 154 -8.36 -8.13 6.80
C LEU A 154 -8.05 -8.25 8.31
N PHE A 155 -7.16 -7.39 8.80
CA PHE A 155 -6.73 -7.39 10.20
C PHE A 155 -7.24 -6.18 10.98
N GLY A 156 -7.34 -6.35 12.29
CA GLY A 156 -7.73 -5.30 13.23
C GLY A 156 -8.26 -5.89 14.54
N PRO A 157 -8.23 -5.13 15.66
CA PRO A 157 -8.76 -5.60 16.94
C PRO A 157 -10.29 -5.78 16.89
N THR A 158 -10.88 -6.38 17.92
CA THR A 158 -12.35 -6.44 18.08
C THR A 158 -12.92 -5.01 18.10
N GLY A 159 -14.01 -4.78 17.36
CA GLY A 159 -14.62 -3.46 17.23
C GLY A 159 -14.01 -2.52 16.17
N SER A 160 -12.89 -2.88 15.52
CA SER A 160 -12.27 -2.07 14.45
C SER A 160 -13.06 -1.99 13.13
N GLY A 161 -14.21 -2.66 13.03
CA GLY A 161 -15.05 -2.63 11.83
C GLY A 161 -14.75 -3.71 10.78
N LYS A 162 -13.91 -4.72 11.06
CA LYS A 162 -13.59 -5.81 10.11
C LYS A 162 -14.82 -6.41 9.43
N SER A 163 -15.80 -6.89 10.22
CA SER A 163 -17.00 -7.51 9.66
C SER A 163 -17.86 -6.52 8.87
N ALA A 164 -17.91 -5.25 9.27
CA ALA A 164 -18.63 -4.22 8.53
C ALA A 164 -17.99 -3.96 7.17
N THR A 165 -16.66 -3.85 7.13
CA THR A 165 -15.90 -3.73 5.88
C THR A 165 -16.11 -4.96 4.99
N ALA A 166 -15.99 -6.18 5.54
CA ALA A 166 -16.21 -7.40 4.77
C ALA A 166 -17.62 -7.49 4.18
N ASN A 167 -18.66 -7.16 4.95
CA ASN A 167 -20.03 -7.08 4.45
C ASN A 167 -20.16 -6.09 3.28
N ASN A 168 -19.54 -4.90 3.39
CA ASN A 168 -19.56 -3.91 2.31
C ASN A 168 -18.90 -4.43 1.03
N LEU A 169 -17.75 -5.09 1.14
CA LEU A 169 -17.06 -5.67 -0.01
C LEU A 169 -17.89 -6.80 -0.65
N LEU A 170 -18.44 -7.71 0.17
CA LEU A 170 -19.27 -8.81 -0.32
C LEU A 170 -20.55 -8.31 -1.00
N MET A 171 -21.21 -7.27 -0.49
CA MET A 171 -22.38 -6.68 -1.14
C MET A 171 -22.05 -6.17 -2.55
N GLN A 172 -20.91 -5.52 -2.74
CA GLN A 172 -20.47 -5.04 -4.05
C GLN A 172 -20.19 -6.21 -5.00
N LEU A 173 -19.49 -7.24 -4.52
CA LEU A 173 -19.23 -8.45 -5.32
C LEU A 173 -20.51 -9.20 -5.69
N ILE A 174 -21.48 -9.31 -4.76
CA ILE A 174 -22.80 -9.90 -5.05
C ILE A 174 -23.53 -9.07 -6.11
N ALA A 175 -23.48 -7.74 -6.01
CA ALA A 175 -24.17 -6.85 -6.95
C ALA A 175 -23.62 -6.98 -8.39
N ILE A 176 -22.30 -7.12 -8.55
CA ILE A 176 -21.64 -7.15 -9.86
C ILE A 176 -21.62 -8.57 -10.43
N TYR A 177 -21.21 -9.55 -9.63
CA TYR A 177 -20.85 -10.88 -10.12
C TYR A 177 -21.79 -12.00 -9.66
N ARG A 178 -22.57 -11.79 -8.59
CA ARG A 178 -23.37 -12.84 -7.92
C ARG A 178 -22.58 -14.16 -7.73
N PRO A 179 -21.36 -14.12 -7.16
CA PRO A 179 -20.56 -15.32 -7.00
C PRO A 179 -21.22 -16.27 -6.00
N ARG A 180 -20.86 -17.56 -6.08
CA ARG A 180 -21.17 -18.51 -5.02
C ARG A 180 -20.28 -18.20 -3.81
N LEU A 181 -20.89 -17.88 -2.68
CA LEU A 181 -20.17 -17.49 -1.46
C LEU A 181 -20.32 -18.57 -0.38
N PHE A 182 -19.19 -18.87 0.27
CA PHE A 182 -19.15 -19.68 1.49
C PHE A 182 -18.61 -18.77 2.60
N ILE A 183 -19.40 -18.59 3.66
CA ILE A 183 -19.07 -17.72 4.79
C ILE A 183 -19.02 -18.58 6.04
N ILE A 184 -17.84 -18.65 6.65
CA ILE A 184 -17.60 -19.36 7.90
C ILE A 184 -17.29 -18.31 8.95
N GLU A 185 -18.10 -18.23 10.00
CA GLU A 185 -17.96 -17.19 11.01
C GLU A 185 -18.35 -17.64 12.42
N ALA A 186 -17.84 -16.91 13.41
CA ALA A 186 -18.26 -16.99 14.81
C ALA A 186 -18.87 -15.64 15.21
N GLY A 187 -20.18 -15.60 15.52
CA GLY A 187 -20.85 -14.40 16.05
C GLY A 187 -21.96 -13.78 15.19
N ASN A 188 -22.31 -14.37 14.03
CA ASN A 188 -23.45 -13.98 13.18
C ASN A 188 -23.39 -12.53 12.64
N SER A 189 -22.19 -12.05 12.32
CA SER A 189 -21.91 -10.77 11.65
C SER A 189 -22.42 -10.70 10.21
N PHE A 190 -22.57 -11.83 9.52
CA PHE A 190 -23.03 -11.89 8.13
C PHE A 190 -24.48 -12.39 8.01
N GLY A 191 -25.16 -12.64 9.13
CA GLY A 191 -26.57 -13.04 9.17
C GLY A 191 -27.45 -12.08 8.37
N LEU A 192 -27.38 -10.77 8.65
CA LEU A 192 -28.18 -9.76 7.95
C LEU A 192 -27.87 -9.67 6.44
N LEU A 193 -26.62 -9.90 6.03
CA LEU A 193 -26.26 -9.98 4.62
C LEU A 193 -26.98 -11.13 3.92
N GLY A 194 -27.04 -12.30 4.56
CA GLY A 194 -27.82 -13.42 4.05
C GLY A 194 -29.33 -13.10 3.96
N ASP A 195 -29.90 -12.38 4.93
CA ASP A 195 -31.34 -12.06 4.94
C ASP A 195 -31.65 -11.10 3.78
N PHE A 196 -30.75 -10.15 3.58
CA PHE A 196 -30.82 -9.20 2.49
C PHE A 196 -30.68 -9.89 1.12
N ALA A 197 -29.70 -10.79 0.97
CA ALA A 197 -29.51 -11.58 -0.24
C ALA A 197 -30.75 -12.44 -0.57
N GLN A 198 -31.36 -13.08 0.43
CA GLN A 198 -32.58 -13.88 0.26
C GLN A 198 -33.77 -13.01 -0.17
N LYS A 199 -33.94 -11.82 0.43
CA LYS A 199 -34.96 -10.84 0.00
C LYS A 199 -34.79 -10.41 -1.45
N LEU A 200 -33.55 -10.37 -1.96
CA LEU A 200 -33.24 -10.07 -3.36
C LEU A 200 -33.34 -11.29 -4.30
N GLY A 201 -33.87 -12.43 -3.80
CA GLY A 201 -34.12 -13.63 -4.60
C GLY A 201 -32.92 -14.57 -4.73
N LEU A 202 -31.84 -14.37 -3.97
CA LEU A 202 -30.72 -15.30 -3.95
C LEU A 202 -31.02 -16.50 -3.05
N THR A 203 -30.54 -17.69 -3.44
CA THR A 203 -30.60 -18.87 -2.57
C THR A 203 -29.58 -18.74 -1.45
N VAL A 204 -30.04 -18.85 -0.20
CA VAL A 204 -29.20 -18.74 0.99
C VAL A 204 -29.41 -19.97 1.87
N ASN A 205 -28.31 -20.65 2.20
CA ASN A 205 -28.31 -21.78 3.13
C ASN A 205 -27.58 -21.36 4.40
N ARG A 206 -28.23 -21.54 5.56
CA ARG A 206 -27.63 -21.25 6.86
C ARG A 206 -27.58 -22.50 7.72
N LEU A 207 -26.40 -22.79 8.23
CA LEU A 207 -26.15 -23.86 9.17
C LEU A 207 -25.53 -23.26 10.42
N LYS A 208 -26.13 -23.54 11.59
CA LYS A 208 -25.58 -23.14 12.88
C LYS A 208 -24.99 -24.37 13.56
N LEU A 209 -23.68 -24.41 13.69
CA LEU A 209 -22.97 -25.45 14.44
C LEU A 209 -23.05 -25.09 15.94
N ALA A 210 -24.03 -25.67 16.63
CA ALA A 210 -24.20 -25.51 18.07
C ALA A 210 -24.63 -26.84 18.72
N PRO A 211 -24.32 -27.07 20.00
CA PRO A 211 -24.80 -28.25 20.72
C PRO A 211 -26.33 -28.36 20.63
N GLY A 212 -26.83 -29.54 20.27
CA GLY A 212 -28.27 -29.79 20.11
C GLY A 212 -28.91 -29.23 18.82
N SER A 213 -28.13 -28.66 17.89
CA SER A 213 -28.65 -28.16 16.61
C SER A 213 -29.15 -29.25 15.65
N GLY A 214 -28.84 -30.52 15.92
CA GLY A 214 -29.15 -31.64 15.03
C GLY A 214 -28.30 -31.68 13.75
N VAL A 215 -27.38 -30.73 13.57
CA VAL A 215 -26.45 -30.71 12.45
C VAL A 215 -25.28 -31.65 12.76
N SER A 216 -25.09 -32.66 11.91
CA SER A 216 -23.94 -33.56 11.96
C SER A 216 -23.01 -33.23 10.79
N LEU A 217 -21.76 -32.93 11.11
CA LEU A 217 -20.66 -32.92 10.14
C LEU A 217 -19.96 -34.26 10.28
N ALA A 218 -19.94 -35.04 9.22
CA ALA A 218 -19.25 -36.32 9.19
C ALA A 218 -17.91 -36.12 8.44
N PRO A 219 -16.82 -35.76 9.15
CA PRO A 219 -15.52 -35.48 8.53
C PRO A 219 -14.97 -36.67 7.73
N PHE A 220 -15.35 -37.89 8.13
CA PHE A 220 -14.91 -39.14 7.52
C PHE A 220 -15.90 -39.73 6.51
N THR A 221 -16.85 -38.94 5.99
CA THR A 221 -17.84 -39.44 5.01
C THR A 221 -17.16 -40.06 3.79
N ASP A 222 -16.08 -39.44 3.33
CA ASP A 222 -15.33 -39.88 2.15
C ASP A 222 -14.27 -40.95 2.48
N ALA A 223 -14.12 -41.39 3.74
CA ALA A 223 -13.17 -42.44 4.11
C ALA A 223 -13.43 -43.77 3.36
N ILE A 224 -14.68 -44.01 2.95
CA ILE A 224 -15.03 -45.18 2.14
C ILE A 224 -14.35 -45.17 0.76
N ARG A 225 -13.98 -44.00 0.24
CA ARG A 225 -13.28 -43.84 -1.04
C ARG A 225 -11.82 -44.31 -0.97
N LEU A 226 -11.19 -44.18 0.21
CA LEU A 226 -9.85 -44.71 0.47
C LEU A 226 -9.85 -46.24 0.44
N VAL A 227 -10.91 -46.86 0.98
CA VAL A 227 -11.08 -48.33 0.95
C VAL A 227 -11.39 -48.84 -0.46
N SER A 228 -12.15 -48.09 -1.27
CA SER A 228 -12.49 -48.49 -2.64
C SER A 228 -11.34 -48.29 -3.63
N THR A 229 -10.33 -47.51 -3.28
CA THR A 229 -9.26 -47.08 -4.20
C THR A 229 -7.87 -47.15 -3.53
N PRO A 230 -7.48 -48.30 -2.96
CA PRO A 230 -6.26 -48.42 -2.15
C PRO A 230 -4.98 -48.09 -2.92
N ASP A 231 -4.94 -48.34 -4.23
CA ASP A 231 -3.77 -48.11 -5.08
C ASP A 231 -3.48 -46.62 -5.35
N LYS A 232 -4.42 -45.72 -5.00
CA LYS A 232 -4.28 -44.26 -5.15
C LYS A 232 -3.95 -43.54 -3.84
N VAL A 233 -3.78 -44.27 -2.75
CA VAL A 233 -3.53 -43.70 -1.43
C VAL A 233 -2.03 -43.59 -1.21
N THR A 234 -1.48 -42.39 -1.34
CA THR A 234 -0.09 -42.09 -0.97
C THR A 234 -0.04 -41.78 0.51
N ILE A 235 0.62 -42.63 1.30
CA ILE A 235 0.88 -42.37 2.71
C ILE A 235 2.15 -41.52 2.77
N LEU A 236 2.01 -40.27 3.20
CA LEU A 236 3.15 -39.38 3.45
C LEU A 236 3.68 -39.68 4.85
N ASP A 237 4.99 -39.92 4.98
CA ASP A 237 5.62 -40.08 6.29
C ASP A 237 5.80 -38.68 6.93
N ALA A 238 5.44 -38.53 8.20
CA ALA A 238 5.41 -37.23 8.88
C ALA A 238 6.81 -36.59 9.02
N ASP A 239 7.87 -37.39 8.90
CA ASP A 239 9.26 -36.95 8.96
C ASP A 239 9.86 -36.65 7.56
N ASP A 240 9.12 -36.91 6.47
CA ASP A 240 9.60 -36.76 5.09
C ASP A 240 9.06 -35.46 4.45
N ILE A 241 9.62 -34.33 4.88
CA ILE A 241 9.28 -32.99 4.37
C ILE A 241 9.59 -32.87 2.86
N GLU A 242 10.61 -33.58 2.36
CA GLU A 242 10.99 -33.55 0.94
C GLU A 242 9.96 -34.27 0.05
N GLY A 243 9.38 -35.39 0.53
CA GLY A 243 8.30 -36.10 -0.18
C GLY A 243 7.01 -35.29 -0.32
N SER A 244 6.73 -34.37 0.61
CA SER A 244 5.54 -33.50 0.56
C SER A 244 5.60 -32.47 -0.58
N ASP A 245 6.79 -31.92 -0.86
CA ASP A 245 7.02 -30.94 -1.93
C ASP A 245 7.08 -31.62 -3.31
N GLU A 246 7.59 -32.86 -3.41
CA GLU A 246 7.57 -33.64 -4.66
C GLU A 246 6.14 -34.06 -5.07
N HIS A 247 5.27 -34.35 -4.10
CA HIS A 247 3.86 -34.65 -4.36
C HIS A 247 3.13 -33.43 -4.95
N LEU A 248 3.35 -32.24 -4.38
CA LEU A 248 2.76 -30.98 -4.87
C LEU A 248 3.23 -30.62 -6.30
N GLN A 249 4.45 -31.02 -6.69
CA GLN A 249 5.01 -30.78 -8.04
C GLN A 249 4.52 -31.78 -9.10
N THR A 250 4.06 -32.96 -8.69
CA THR A 250 3.55 -34.00 -9.62
C THR A 250 2.05 -33.87 -9.88
N MET A 251 1.36 -32.98 -9.17
CA MET A 251 -0.04 -32.66 -9.45
C MET A 251 -0.15 -31.85 -10.76
N PRO A 252 -0.95 -32.30 -11.75
CA PRO A 252 -1.08 -31.60 -13.02
C PRO A 252 -1.73 -30.22 -12.81
N GLU A 253 -1.04 -29.15 -13.24
CA GLU A 253 -1.46 -27.75 -13.01
C GLU A 253 -2.83 -27.37 -13.58
N GLN A 254 -3.44 -28.19 -14.47
CA GLN A 254 -4.75 -27.89 -15.06
C GLN A 254 -5.53 -29.16 -15.41
N GLY A 255 -6.39 -29.60 -14.50
CA GLY A 255 -7.41 -30.63 -14.73
C GLY A 255 -7.70 -31.44 -13.48
N GLU A 256 -8.91 -31.27 -12.92
CA GLU A 256 -9.45 -31.95 -11.72
C GLU A 256 -8.37 -32.43 -10.74
N GLU A 257 -7.87 -31.52 -9.89
CA GLU A 257 -7.10 -31.90 -8.69
C GLU A 257 -7.84 -33.03 -7.99
N GLU A 258 -7.29 -34.25 -8.05
CA GLU A 258 -7.84 -35.41 -7.35
C GLU A 258 -7.66 -35.12 -5.86
N ARG A 259 -8.78 -34.78 -5.20
CA ARG A 259 -8.84 -34.31 -3.81
C ARG A 259 -8.14 -35.32 -2.88
N ASP A 260 -7.14 -34.86 -2.13
CA ASP A 260 -6.41 -35.69 -1.17
C ASP A 260 -7.26 -35.96 0.09
N VAL A 261 -8.06 -37.03 0.01
CA VAL A 261 -8.97 -37.43 1.09
C VAL A 261 -8.20 -37.89 2.34
N LEU A 262 -6.99 -38.47 2.19
CA LEU A 262 -6.23 -38.93 3.34
C LEU A 262 -5.61 -37.75 4.08
N GLY A 263 -4.94 -36.83 3.38
CA GLY A 263 -4.37 -35.63 3.99
C GLY A 263 -5.43 -34.74 4.66
N GLU A 264 -6.62 -34.61 4.08
CA GLU A 264 -7.74 -33.91 4.72
C GLU A 264 -8.18 -34.56 6.06
N MET A 265 -8.12 -35.90 6.17
CA MET A 265 -8.48 -36.63 7.39
C MET A 265 -7.44 -36.49 8.51
N GLU A 266 -6.17 -36.27 8.16
CA GLU A 266 -5.07 -36.09 9.13
C GLU A 266 -5.08 -34.70 9.80
N ILE A 267 -5.72 -33.71 9.18
CA ILE A 267 -5.81 -32.34 9.71
C ILE A 267 -6.92 -32.18 10.77
N VAL A 268 -7.87 -33.14 10.86
CA VAL A 268 -9.07 -33.08 11.74
C VAL A 268 -8.77 -33.41 13.20
#